data_AF-A0A0G4FAY3-F1
#
_entry.id   AF-A0A0G4FAY3-F1
#
_cell.length_a   1.000
_cell.length_b   1.000
_cell.length_c   1.000
_cell.angle_alpha   90.00
_cell.angle_beta   90.00
_cell.angle_gamma   90.00
#
_symmetry.space_group_name_H-M   'P 1'
#
loop_
_entity.id
_entity.type
_entity.pdbx_description
1 polymer ?
#
loop_
_entity_poly.entity_id
_entity_poly.type
_entity_poly.pdbx_seq_one_letter_code
_entity_poly.pdbx_strand_id
1 'polypeptide(L)'
;MSGSSHIIVFLVVGLSVAAGGNHTSIRRLDPCDTLGAPCSSPYARVPNGCNGVPDTWGSVDFTEVCNEHDRCYYTLGSVADQCNDAFRAGLISECERAVTFGPLLFACKTAANGMYTAVAASADFYHARAQKRQELHECCCFDGTNC
;
A
#
# COMPACT_ATOMS: atom_id res chain seq x y z
N MET A 1 -14.92 -3.23 76.16
CA MET A 1 -14.31 -2.61 74.96
C MET A 1 -15.41 -2.56 73.91
N SER A 2 -16.04 -1.39 73.81
CA SER A 2 -17.19 -1.10 72.94
C SER A 2 -16.69 -0.58 71.60
N GLY A 3 -17.21 -1.10 70.49
CA GLY A 3 -16.85 -0.69 69.14
C GLY A 3 -18.11 -0.56 68.29
N SER A 4 -18.59 0.67 68.18
CA SER A 4 -19.88 1.07 67.62
C SER A 4 -20.00 0.86 66.11
N SER A 5 -21.18 0.37 65.70
CA SER A 5 -21.70 0.51 64.33
C SER A 5 -21.96 1.98 63.99
N HIS A 6 -21.46 2.44 62.84
CA HIS A 6 -21.91 3.69 62.24
C HIS A 6 -22.30 3.46 60.78
N ILE A 7 -23.60 3.60 60.53
CA ILE A 7 -24.23 3.71 59.22
C ILE A 7 -23.84 5.07 58.63
N ILE A 8 -23.21 5.09 57.47
CA ILE A 8 -22.96 6.33 56.71
C ILE A 8 -24.06 6.46 55.66
N VAL A 9 -24.95 7.42 55.90
CA VAL A 9 -25.95 7.89 54.94
C VAL A 9 -25.26 8.79 53.93
N PHE A 10 -25.16 8.37 52.67
CA PHE A 10 -24.69 9.24 51.59
C PHE A 10 -25.85 10.10 51.08
N LEU A 11 -25.80 11.39 51.38
CA LEU A 11 -26.64 12.44 50.79
C LEU A 11 -26.34 12.55 49.29
N VAL A 12 -27.34 12.23 48.47
CA VAL A 12 -27.31 12.42 47.01
C VAL A 12 -27.58 13.90 46.74
N VAL A 13 -26.51 14.68 46.54
CA VAL A 13 -26.63 16.01 45.95
C VAL A 13 -26.62 15.84 44.44
N GLY A 14 -27.79 16.00 43.82
CA GLY A 14 -27.95 15.97 42.37
C GLY A 14 -27.17 17.10 41.73
N LEU A 15 -26.09 16.76 41.04
CA LEU A 15 -25.54 17.61 39.98
C LEU A 15 -26.27 17.26 38.68
N SER A 16 -27.12 18.18 38.24
CA SER A 16 -27.65 18.18 36.87
C SER A 16 -26.49 18.38 35.91
N VAL A 17 -25.98 17.30 35.33
CA VAL A 17 -25.04 17.38 34.21
C VAL A 17 -25.84 17.68 32.96
N ALA A 18 -25.66 18.87 32.41
CA ALA A 18 -26.19 19.22 31.10
C ALA A 18 -25.67 18.19 30.08
N ALA A 19 -26.59 17.59 29.32
CA ALA A 19 -26.28 16.68 28.22
C ALA A 19 -25.64 17.46 27.06
N GLY A 20 -24.36 17.77 27.18
CA GLY A 20 -23.48 18.13 26.08
C GLY A 20 -22.64 16.92 25.76
N GLY A 21 -23.18 15.99 24.97
CA GLY A 21 -22.49 14.78 24.55
C GLY A 21 -21.30 15.11 23.64
N ASN A 22 -20.12 15.32 24.23
CA ASN A 22 -18.87 15.23 23.51
C ASN A 22 -18.60 13.75 23.24
N HIS A 23 -19.16 13.23 22.15
CA HIS A 23 -18.89 11.88 21.66
C HIS A 23 -17.44 11.82 21.15
N THR A 24 -16.48 11.61 22.04
CA THR A 24 -15.24 10.91 21.68
C THR A 24 -15.56 9.43 21.49
N SER A 25 -16.28 9.13 20.41
CA SER A 25 -16.38 7.77 19.90
C SER A 25 -15.03 7.43 19.29
N ILE A 26 -14.30 6.50 19.89
CA ILE A 26 -13.25 5.77 19.19
C ILE A 26 -13.98 4.99 18.08
N ARG A 27 -14.15 5.59 16.89
CA ARG A 27 -14.61 4.84 15.72
C ARG A 27 -13.57 3.74 15.49
N ARG A 28 -14.04 2.49 15.44
CA ARG A 28 -13.26 1.40 14.85
C ARG A 28 -12.95 1.88 13.42
N LEU A 29 -11.66 1.95 13.04
CA LEU A 29 -11.27 2.36 11.69
C LEU A 29 -11.95 1.40 10.71
N ASP A 30 -12.84 1.94 9.87
CA ASP A 30 -13.42 1.14 8.81
C ASP A 30 -12.30 0.81 7.81
N PRO A 31 -12.22 -0.42 7.28
CA PRO A 31 -11.19 -0.79 6.31
C PRO A 31 -11.09 0.19 5.14
N CYS A 32 -12.22 0.75 4.72
CA CYS A 32 -12.35 1.76 3.68
C CYS A 32 -11.80 3.15 4.05
N ASP A 33 -11.57 3.45 5.33
CA ASP A 33 -10.96 4.72 5.75
C ASP A 33 -9.45 4.76 5.48
N THR A 34 -8.84 3.61 5.14
CA THR A 34 -7.38 3.46 4.97
C THR A 34 -6.94 3.12 3.55
N LEU A 35 -7.78 3.46 2.55
CA LEU A 35 -7.44 3.24 1.14
C LEU A 35 -6.15 3.97 0.74
N GLY A 36 -5.29 3.27 0.00
CA GLY A 36 -4.02 3.82 -0.50
C GLY A 36 -4.16 4.71 -1.74
N ALA A 37 -5.36 4.76 -2.33
CA ALA A 37 -5.70 5.57 -3.49
C ALA A 37 -7.18 5.98 -3.42
N PRO A 38 -7.59 7.10 -4.04
CA PRO A 38 -9.00 7.50 -4.12
C PRO A 38 -9.78 6.55 -5.05
N CYS A 39 -11.10 6.45 -4.87
CA CYS A 39 -11.98 5.63 -5.72
C CYS A 39 -12.05 6.06 -7.20
N SER A 40 -11.52 7.24 -7.56
CA SER A 40 -11.29 7.63 -8.95
C SER A 40 -10.12 6.90 -9.62
N SER A 41 -9.24 6.27 -8.83
CA SER A 41 -8.17 5.41 -9.31
C SER A 41 -8.69 3.99 -9.56
N PRO A 42 -8.33 3.35 -10.68
CA PRO A 42 -8.66 1.95 -10.91
C PRO A 42 -7.88 1.00 -9.98
N TYR A 43 -6.76 1.46 -9.42
CA TYR A 43 -5.90 0.68 -8.54
C TYR A 43 -5.89 1.23 -7.12
N ALA A 44 -5.74 0.34 -6.13
CA ALA A 44 -5.64 0.67 -4.71
C ALA A 44 -4.35 1.43 -4.32
N ARG A 45 -3.46 1.67 -5.28
CA ARG A 45 -2.27 2.49 -5.16
C ARG A 45 -2.05 3.26 -6.45
N VAL A 46 -1.74 4.54 -6.33
CA VAL A 46 -1.31 5.36 -7.46
C VAL A 46 0.16 5.03 -7.76
N PRO A 47 0.49 4.56 -8.98
CA PRO A 47 1.88 4.34 -9.37
C PRO A 47 2.72 5.61 -9.25
N ASN A 48 3.94 5.49 -8.77
CA ASN A 48 4.82 6.62 -8.48
C ASN A 48 6.31 6.27 -8.68
N GLY A 49 6.61 5.53 -9.74
CA GLY A 49 7.95 5.09 -10.10
C GLY A 49 8.45 3.90 -9.28
N CYS A 50 9.76 3.74 -9.23
CA CYS A 50 10.50 2.60 -8.70
C CYS A 50 10.67 2.60 -7.18
N ASN A 51 9.87 3.38 -6.44
CA ASN A 51 9.65 3.31 -5.00
C ASN A 51 10.77 2.70 -4.15
N GLY A 52 11.64 3.55 -3.59
CA GLY A 52 12.73 3.10 -2.71
C GLY A 52 14.04 2.79 -3.44
N VAL A 53 14.05 2.89 -4.77
CA VAL A 53 15.28 3.03 -5.58
C VAL A 53 15.12 4.19 -6.58
N PRO A 54 16.22 4.74 -7.12
CA PRO A 54 16.13 5.74 -8.16
C PRO A 54 15.39 5.23 -9.41
N ASP A 55 14.56 6.10 -10.00
CA ASP A 55 13.84 5.79 -11.24
C ASP A 55 14.75 5.77 -12.46
N THR A 56 16.00 6.22 -12.33
CA THR A 56 16.91 6.42 -13.45
C THR A 56 18.25 5.73 -13.24
N TRP A 57 18.87 5.33 -14.36
CA TRP A 57 20.25 4.87 -14.43
C TRP A 57 20.98 5.63 -15.53
N GLY A 58 21.86 6.56 -15.17
CA GLY A 58 22.46 7.46 -16.15
C GLY A 58 21.40 8.28 -16.89
N SER A 59 21.27 8.09 -18.21
CA SER A 59 20.23 8.71 -19.05
C SER A 59 19.01 7.81 -19.29
N VAL A 60 18.96 6.63 -18.66
CA VAL A 60 17.88 5.66 -18.80
C VAL A 60 16.81 5.97 -17.77
N ASP A 61 15.55 5.98 -18.19
CA ASP A 61 14.38 6.23 -17.35
C ASP A 61 13.54 4.96 -17.23
N PHE A 62 13.39 4.45 -16.01
CA PHE A 62 12.62 3.25 -15.68
C PHE A 62 11.25 3.56 -15.07
N THR A 63 10.88 4.85 -14.93
CA THR A 63 9.66 5.29 -14.25
C THR A 63 8.43 4.53 -14.73
N GLU A 64 8.20 4.48 -16.05
CA GLU A 64 7.02 3.82 -16.60
C GLU A 64 7.07 2.29 -16.51
N VAL A 65 8.26 1.69 -16.56
CA VAL A 65 8.43 0.25 -16.35
C VAL A 65 8.04 -0.13 -14.91
N CYS A 66 8.45 0.68 -13.94
CA CYS A 66 8.06 0.52 -12.54
C CYS A 66 6.55 0.77 -12.32
N ASN A 67 5.99 1.78 -13.00
CA ASN A 67 4.56 2.05 -12.93
C ASN A 67 3.73 0.87 -13.47
N GLU A 68 4.16 0.25 -14.56
CA GLU A 68 3.48 -0.92 -15.13
C GLU A 68 3.58 -2.15 -14.24
N HIS A 69 4.73 -2.36 -13.58
CA HIS A 69 4.89 -3.43 -12.59
C HIS A 69 3.94 -3.27 -11.40
N ASP A 70 3.84 -2.06 -10.86
CA ASP A 70 2.87 -1.73 -9.81
C ASP A 70 1.44 -2.02 -10.28
N ARG A 71 1.05 -1.55 -11.48
CA ARG A 71 -0.29 -1.84 -12.05
C ARG A 71 -0.56 -3.34 -12.19
N CYS A 72 0.42 -4.12 -12.63
CA CYS A 72 0.31 -5.58 -12.74
C CYS A 72 0.08 -6.23 -11.36
N TYR A 73 0.83 -5.81 -10.34
CA TYR A 73 0.65 -6.30 -8.96
C TYR A 73 -0.71 -5.96 -8.37
N TYR A 74 -1.29 -4.82 -8.77
CA TYR A 74 -2.64 -4.39 -8.36
C TYR A 74 -3.75 -4.85 -9.31
N THR A 75 -3.48 -5.68 -10.31
CA THR A 75 -4.53 -6.30 -11.14
C THR A 75 -4.95 -7.61 -10.48
N LEU A 76 -6.23 -7.74 -10.10
CA LEU A 76 -6.73 -8.95 -9.43
C LEU A 76 -6.51 -10.21 -10.27
N GLY A 77 -6.00 -11.26 -9.63
CA GLY A 77 -5.73 -12.54 -10.26
C GLY A 77 -4.46 -12.57 -11.12
N SER A 78 -3.65 -11.50 -11.13
CA SER A 78 -2.35 -11.51 -11.79
C SER A 78 -1.40 -12.50 -11.14
N VAL A 79 -0.40 -12.94 -11.89
CA VAL A 79 0.64 -13.87 -11.42
C VAL A 79 1.93 -13.11 -11.21
N ALA A 80 2.47 -13.16 -9.98
CA ALA A 80 3.65 -12.38 -9.59
C ALA A 80 4.85 -12.59 -10.52
N ASP A 81 5.14 -13.84 -10.89
CA ASP A 81 6.24 -14.17 -11.80
C ASP A 81 6.08 -13.54 -13.18
N GLN A 82 4.85 -13.52 -13.72
CA GLN A 82 4.58 -12.90 -15.03
C GLN A 82 4.79 -11.37 -14.96
N CYS A 83 4.34 -10.74 -13.87
CA CYS A 83 4.59 -9.32 -13.63
C CYS A 83 6.10 -9.02 -13.53
N ASN A 84 6.84 -9.85 -12.79
CA ASN A 84 8.28 -9.67 -12.59
C ASN A 84 9.09 -9.90 -13.88
N ASP A 85 8.69 -10.88 -14.69
CA ASP A 85 9.34 -11.15 -15.97
C ASP A 85 9.09 -10.01 -16.98
N ALA A 86 7.86 -9.49 -17.04
CA ALA A 86 7.53 -8.30 -17.83
C ALA A 86 8.31 -7.07 -17.36
N PHE A 87 8.44 -6.88 -16.05
CA PHE A 87 9.25 -5.81 -15.45
C PHE A 87 10.72 -5.90 -15.88
N ARG A 88 11.32 -7.10 -15.77
CA ARG A 88 12.70 -7.34 -16.22
C ARG A 88 12.87 -7.02 -17.70
N ALA A 89 11.97 -7.51 -18.54
CA ALA A 89 12.02 -7.26 -19.99
C ALA A 89 11.93 -5.76 -20.30
N GLY A 90 11.03 -5.03 -19.62
CA GLY A 90 10.89 -3.58 -19.75
C GLY A 90 12.17 -2.82 -19.38
N LEU A 91 12.79 -3.17 -18.25
CA LEU A 91 14.04 -2.51 -17.81
C LEU A 91 15.17 -2.73 -18.82
N ILE A 92 15.30 -3.96 -19.33
CA ILE A 92 16.30 -4.30 -20.33
C ILE A 92 16.06 -3.54 -21.65
N SER A 93 14.79 -3.42 -22.06
CA SER A 93 14.40 -2.66 -23.25
C SER A 93 14.77 -1.17 -23.12
N GLU A 94 14.54 -0.55 -21.96
CA GLU A 94 14.94 0.84 -21.73
C GLU A 94 16.46 1.03 -21.79
N CYS A 95 17.23 0.08 -21.25
CA CYS A 95 18.68 0.07 -21.40
C CYS A 95 19.11 0.01 -22.89
N GLU A 96 18.53 -0.90 -23.67
CA GLU A 96 18.85 -1.07 -25.09
C GLU A 96 18.45 0.14 -25.93
N ARG A 97 17.37 0.82 -25.55
CA ARG A 97 16.88 2.02 -26.22
C ARG A 97 17.80 3.22 -25.98
N ALA A 98 18.26 3.42 -24.75
CA ALA A 98 18.95 4.64 -24.36
C ALA A 98 20.49 4.54 -24.36
N VAL A 99 21.06 3.32 -24.43
CA VAL A 99 22.51 3.11 -24.32
C VAL A 99 23.07 2.32 -25.50
N THR A 100 23.91 2.96 -26.31
CA THR A 100 24.53 2.34 -27.50
C THR A 100 25.94 1.82 -27.26
N PHE A 101 26.66 2.36 -26.27
CA PHE A 101 28.03 1.95 -25.95
C PHE A 101 28.03 0.65 -25.13
N GLY A 102 28.64 -0.40 -25.67
CA GLY A 102 28.57 -1.78 -25.14
C GLY A 102 28.84 -1.93 -23.64
N PRO A 103 29.95 -1.40 -23.09
CA PRO A 103 30.23 -1.47 -21.66
C PRO A 103 29.17 -0.81 -20.77
N LEU A 104 28.63 0.34 -21.19
CA LEU A 104 27.55 1.00 -20.47
C LEU A 104 26.24 0.22 -20.60
N LEU A 105 25.96 -0.36 -21.77
CA LEU A 105 24.77 -1.19 -21.97
C LEU A 105 24.82 -2.42 -21.05
N PHE A 106 25.98 -3.08 -20.95
CA PHE A 106 26.18 -4.21 -20.04
C PHE A 106 25.95 -3.81 -18.58
N ALA A 107 26.48 -2.66 -18.15
CA ALA A 107 26.28 -2.14 -16.80
C ALA A 107 24.80 -1.81 -16.52
N CYS A 108 24.10 -1.21 -17.47
CA CYS A 108 22.66 -0.93 -17.37
C CYS A 108 21.86 -2.22 -17.19
N LYS A 109 22.09 -3.21 -18.05
CA LYS A 109 21.42 -4.51 -17.97
C LYS A 109 21.71 -5.22 -16.65
N THR A 110 22.91 -5.07 -16.10
CA THR A 110 23.27 -5.63 -14.79
C THR A 110 22.45 -4.95 -13.68
N ALA A 111 22.32 -3.62 -13.69
CA ALA A 111 21.47 -2.90 -12.75
C ALA A 111 20.00 -3.32 -12.87
N ALA A 112 19.48 -3.44 -14.09
CA ALA A 112 18.12 -3.92 -14.37
C ALA A 112 17.86 -5.33 -13.79
N ASN A 113 18.80 -6.26 -13.96
CA ASN A 113 18.71 -7.59 -13.36
C ASN A 113 18.76 -7.54 -11.82
N GLY A 114 19.50 -6.58 -11.24
CA GLY A 114 19.50 -6.34 -9.80
C GLY A 114 18.13 -5.90 -9.28
N MET A 115 17.48 -4.96 -9.98
CA MET A 115 16.10 -4.53 -9.66
C MET A 115 15.12 -5.70 -9.74
N TYR A 116 15.16 -6.50 -10.81
CA TYR A 116 14.35 -7.71 -10.95
C TYR A 116 14.58 -8.69 -9.78
N THR A 117 15.83 -8.95 -9.43
CA THR A 117 16.17 -9.89 -8.34
C THR A 117 15.58 -9.43 -7.01
N ALA A 118 15.60 -8.13 -6.73
CA ALA A 118 15.01 -7.58 -5.50
C ALA A 118 13.49 -7.74 -5.44
N VAL A 119 12.77 -7.45 -6.54
CA VAL A 119 11.30 -7.62 -6.57
C VAL A 119 10.89 -9.09 -6.56
N ALA A 120 11.61 -9.96 -7.27
CA ALA A 120 11.36 -11.40 -7.28
C ALA A 120 11.59 -12.02 -5.90
N ALA A 121 12.65 -11.63 -5.19
CA ALA A 121 12.93 -12.14 -3.84
C ALA A 121 11.87 -11.78 -2.78
N SER A 122 11.03 -10.77 -3.07
CA SER A 122 9.98 -10.30 -2.16
C SER A 122 8.57 -10.43 -2.75
N ALA A 123 8.44 -11.15 -3.87
CA ALA A 123 7.25 -11.21 -4.68
C ALA A 123 6.02 -11.71 -3.91
N ASP A 124 6.15 -12.85 -3.21
CA ASP A 124 5.04 -13.47 -2.48
C ASP A 124 4.38 -12.48 -1.51
N PHE A 125 5.17 -11.72 -0.76
CA PHE A 125 4.65 -10.78 0.23
C PHE A 125 4.00 -9.56 -0.43
N TYR A 126 4.70 -8.91 -1.36
CA TYR A 126 4.22 -7.66 -1.95
C TYR A 126 3.09 -7.87 -2.94
N HIS A 127 3.10 -8.97 -3.70
CA HIS A 127 2.01 -9.34 -4.60
C HIS A 127 0.75 -9.66 -3.81
N ALA A 128 0.81 -10.59 -2.84
CA ALA A 128 -0.35 -10.92 -2.00
C ALA A 128 -0.92 -9.69 -1.27
N ARG A 129 -0.04 -8.80 -0.80
CA ARG A 129 -0.45 -7.53 -0.18
C ARG A 129 -1.10 -6.58 -1.18
N ALA A 130 -0.61 -6.49 -2.41
CA ALA A 130 -1.21 -5.68 -3.47
C ALA A 130 -2.60 -6.22 -3.85
N GLN A 131 -2.73 -7.53 -4.05
CA GLN A 131 -4.00 -8.21 -4.33
C GLN A 131 -5.04 -7.92 -3.24
N LYS A 132 -4.70 -8.15 -1.97
CA LYS A 132 -5.62 -7.88 -0.85
C LYS A 132 -6.04 -6.42 -0.75
N ARG A 133 -5.13 -5.49 -1.05
CA ARG A 133 -5.46 -4.05 -1.07
C ARG A 133 -6.37 -3.71 -2.24
N GLN A 134 -6.17 -4.34 -3.40
CA GLN A 134 -7.03 -4.16 -4.56
C GLN A 134 -8.44 -4.71 -4.30
N GLU A 135 -8.58 -5.89 -3.72
CA GLU A 135 -9.90 -6.46 -3.34
C GLU A 135 -10.66 -5.50 -2.42
N LEU A 136 -9.97 -4.96 -1.41
CA LEU A 136 -10.56 -3.98 -0.49
C LEU A 136 -10.96 -2.69 -1.23
N HIS A 137 -10.13 -2.21 -2.15
CA HIS A 137 -10.42 -1.01 -2.94
C HIS A 137 -11.64 -1.22 -3.83
N GLU A 138 -11.75 -2.36 -4.50
CA GLU A 138 -12.93 -2.67 -5.32
C GLU A 138 -14.20 -2.75 -4.47
N CYS A 139 -14.11 -3.43 -3.33
CA CYS A 139 -15.24 -3.55 -2.43
C CYS A 139 -15.71 -2.19 -1.86
N CYS A 140 -14.78 -1.36 -1.43
CA CYS A 140 -15.08 -0.04 -0.86
C CYS A 140 -15.56 0.98 -1.90
N CYS A 141 -15.03 0.92 -3.12
CA CYS A 141 -15.28 1.93 -4.15
C CYS A 141 -16.41 1.58 -5.13
N PHE A 142 -16.71 0.29 -5.33
CA PHE A 142 -17.64 -0.15 -6.36
C PHE A 142 -18.77 -1.06 -5.85
N ASP A 143 -18.53 -1.92 -4.85
CA ASP A 143 -19.55 -2.93 -4.44
C ASP A 143 -20.45 -2.48 -3.27
N GLY A 144 -20.01 -1.54 -2.44
CA GLY A 144 -20.86 -0.93 -1.40
C GLY A 144 -21.14 -1.83 -0.18
N THR A 145 -20.50 -1.47 0.94
CA THR A 145 -20.88 -1.77 2.35
C THR A 145 -20.82 -3.21 2.88
N ASN A 146 -20.38 -4.22 2.13
CA ASN A 146 -20.08 -5.55 2.69
C ASN A 146 -18.69 -6.03 2.26
N CYS A 147 -17.68 -5.36 2.82
CA CYS A 147 -16.30 -5.81 2.96
C CYS A 147 -16.11 -6.24 4.43
#